data_AF-A0A533XG96-F1
#
_entry.id   AF-A0A533XG96-F1
#
_cell.length_a   1.000
_cell.length_b   1.000
_cell.length_c   1.000
_cell.angle_alpha   90.00
_cell.angle_beta   90.00
_cell.angle_gamma   90.00
#
_symmetry.space_group_name_H-M   'P 1'
#
loop_
_entity.id
_entity.type
_entity.pdbx_description
1 polymer ?
#
loop_
_entity_poly.entity_id
_entity_poly.type
_entity_poly.pdbx_seq_one_letter_code
_entity_poly.pdbx_strand_id
1 'polypeptide(L)'
;MELACRSRQELYKWLERTSIAGHRFAPYHSLFIEAGSDPILAHVHKKLRQQDFAGVAQSLREWFCETVTSRFFEGTASAETPVYVGEYFRETLDHIVAAAEEARRGRFCLLGYPALSFGDPVDWHLDPLSGRRAPLAHWSQLNRPDPELVGDCKVVWELNRHQWLV
;
A
#
# COMPACT_ATOMS: atom_id res chain seq x y z
N MET A 1 -28.81 -14.71 -7.70
CA MET A 1 -27.89 -13.90 -6.88
C MET A 1 -26.56 -13.64 -7.59
N GLU A 2 -25.96 -14.65 -8.23
CA GLU A 2 -24.67 -14.51 -8.95
C GLU A 2 -24.70 -13.56 -10.16
N LEU A 3 -25.76 -13.59 -10.98
CA LEU A 3 -25.92 -12.69 -12.14
C LEU A 3 -25.90 -11.21 -11.73
N ALA A 4 -26.52 -10.86 -10.59
CA ALA A 4 -26.52 -9.49 -10.08
C ALA A 4 -25.12 -9.04 -9.62
N CYS A 5 -24.36 -9.93 -8.95
CA CYS A 5 -22.96 -9.66 -8.58
C CYS A 5 -22.06 -9.47 -9.81
N ARG A 6 -22.18 -10.33 -10.82
CA ARG A 6 -21.38 -10.23 -12.04
C ARG A 6 -21.70 -8.97 -12.84
N SER A 7 -22.98 -8.61 -12.99
CA SER A 7 -23.38 -7.36 -13.64
C SER A 7 -22.86 -6.13 -12.89
N ARG A 8 -22.86 -6.15 -11.55
CA ARG A 8 -22.29 -5.08 -10.74
C ARG A 8 -20.78 -4.97 -10.91
N GLN A 9 -20.08 -6.10 -10.97
CA GLN A 9 -18.63 -6.13 -11.19
C GLN A 9 -18.24 -5.60 -12.58
N GLU A 10 -18.98 -5.94 -13.64
CA GLU A 10 -18.74 -5.40 -14.98
C GLU A 10 -19.01 -3.89 -15.07
N LEU A 11 -20.04 -3.39 -14.37
CA LEU A 11 -20.31 -1.95 -14.27
C LEU A 11 -19.14 -1.21 -13.59
N TYR A 12 -18.61 -1.76 -12.49
CA TYR A 12 -17.44 -1.17 -11.81
C TYR A 12 -16.20 -1.17 -12.69
N LYS A 13 -15.92 -2.28 -13.41
CA LYS A 13 -14.81 -2.33 -14.38
C LYS A 13 -14.94 -1.25 -15.43
N TRP A 14 -16.15 -0.99 -15.94
CA TRP A 14 -16.38 0.04 -16.95
C TRP A 14 -16.16 1.45 -16.37
N LEU A 15 -16.71 1.75 -15.19
CA LEU A 15 -16.53 3.04 -14.52
C LEU A 15 -15.04 3.33 -14.23
N GLU A 16 -14.31 2.36 -13.68
CA GLU A 16 -12.87 2.49 -13.40
C GLU A 16 -12.06 2.70 -14.68
N ARG A 17 -12.31 1.92 -15.74
CA ARG A 17 -11.65 2.10 -17.06
C ARG A 17 -11.83 3.51 -17.61
N THR A 18 -13.02 4.09 -17.47
CA THR A 18 -13.30 5.46 -17.95
C THR A 18 -12.70 6.54 -17.05
N SER A 19 -12.52 6.27 -15.76
CA SER A 19 -11.88 7.17 -14.80
C SER A 19 -10.36 7.24 -14.95
N ILE A 20 -9.71 6.10 -15.27
CA ILE A 20 -8.26 6.09 -15.56
C ILE A 20 -7.94 6.80 -16.89
N ALA A 21 -8.89 6.83 -17.85
CA ALA A 21 -8.73 7.55 -19.12
C ALA A 21 -8.81 9.09 -18.97
N GLY A 22 -9.19 9.62 -17.81
CA GLY A 22 -9.20 11.04 -17.55
C GLY A 22 -9.19 11.32 -16.06
N HIS A 23 -8.06 11.78 -15.52
CA HIS A 23 -7.85 12.19 -14.12
C HIS A 23 -9.07 12.86 -13.47
N ARG A 24 -9.97 12.06 -12.91
CA ARG A 24 -10.97 12.46 -11.93
C ARG A 24 -11.14 11.30 -10.98
N PHE A 25 -10.36 11.32 -9.91
CA PHE A 25 -10.63 10.49 -8.73
C PHE A 25 -12.10 10.66 -8.37
N ALA A 26 -12.87 9.57 -8.49
CA ALA A 26 -14.21 9.52 -7.93
C ALA A 26 -14.08 9.75 -6.41
N PRO A 27 -14.97 10.52 -5.79
CA PRO A 27 -14.82 10.87 -4.39
C PRO A 27 -15.07 9.63 -3.52
N TYR A 28 -13.99 8.95 -3.10
CA TYR A 28 -13.98 7.90 -2.07
C TYR A 28 -14.35 8.41 -0.66
N HIS A 29 -15.05 9.54 -0.57
CA HIS A 29 -15.22 10.30 0.65
C HIS A 29 -16.16 9.64 1.66
N SER A 30 -17.07 8.75 1.29
CA SER A 30 -18.07 8.23 2.24
C SER A 30 -17.47 7.39 3.39
N LEU A 31 -16.45 6.58 3.12
CA LEU A 31 -15.76 5.81 4.17
C LEU A 31 -14.92 6.70 5.11
N PHE A 32 -14.38 7.81 4.59
CA PHE A 32 -13.66 8.78 5.42
C PHE A 32 -14.59 9.78 6.12
N ILE A 33 -15.82 9.97 5.64
CA ILE A 33 -16.83 10.85 6.26
C ILE A 33 -17.47 10.21 7.50
N GLU A 34 -17.58 8.89 7.60
CA GLU A 34 -17.99 8.25 8.87
C GLU A 34 -16.94 8.39 9.97
N ALA A 35 -15.66 8.58 9.62
CA ALA A 35 -14.63 9.06 10.54
C ALA A 35 -14.72 10.59 10.81
N GLY A 36 -15.62 11.29 10.11
CA GLY A 36 -15.72 12.75 10.06
C GLY A 36 -16.76 13.39 10.98
N SER A 37 -17.24 12.67 12.00
CA SER A 37 -17.92 13.31 13.14
C SER A 37 -16.93 13.89 14.17
N ASP A 38 -15.65 13.96 13.81
CA ASP A 38 -14.55 14.29 14.70
C ASP A 38 -14.31 15.83 14.75
N PRO A 39 -14.26 16.44 15.96
CA PRO A 39 -13.97 17.87 16.17
C PRO A 39 -12.75 18.40 15.40
N ILE A 40 -11.81 17.54 15.03
CA ILE A 40 -10.61 17.91 14.29
C ILE A 40 -10.86 18.36 12.86
N LEU A 41 -11.93 17.90 12.21
CA LEU A 41 -12.25 18.38 10.86
C LEU A 41 -12.60 19.87 10.83
N ALA A 42 -13.16 20.41 11.92
CA ALA A 42 -13.43 21.85 12.06
C ALA A 42 -12.13 22.65 12.27
N HIS A 43 -11.20 22.13 13.08
CA HIS A 43 -9.88 22.72 13.30
C HIS A 43 -9.04 22.73 12.01
N VAL A 44 -9.02 21.62 11.29
CA VAL A 44 -8.36 21.45 9.99
C VAL A 44 -8.94 22.39 8.95
N HIS A 45 -10.27 22.50 8.83
CA HIS A 45 -10.91 23.43 7.90
C HIS A 45 -10.53 24.90 8.17
N LYS A 46 -10.45 25.31 9.44
CA LYS A 46 -10.07 26.68 9.80
C LYS A 46 -8.63 27.00 9.36
N LYS A 47 -7.69 26.07 9.60
CA LYS A 47 -6.28 26.23 9.21
C LYS A 47 -6.07 26.14 7.69
N LEU A 48 -6.83 25.29 6.98
CA LEU A 48 -6.83 25.24 5.51
C LEU A 48 -7.27 26.57 4.89
N ARG A 49 -8.28 27.25 5.46
CA ARG A 49 -8.69 28.60 5.01
C ARG A 49 -7.61 29.66 5.23
N GLN A 50 -6.69 29.43 6.17
CA GLN A 50 -5.54 30.28 6.45
C GLN A 50 -4.30 29.88 5.63
N GLN A 51 -4.41 28.88 4.75
CA GLN A 51 -3.31 28.30 3.96
C GLN A 51 -2.15 27.75 4.81
N ASP A 52 -2.40 27.44 6.08
CA ASP A 52 -1.43 26.85 7.02
C ASP A 52 -1.39 25.32 6.84
N PHE A 53 -0.79 24.86 5.73
CA PHE A 53 -0.70 23.42 5.43
C PHE A 53 0.19 22.64 6.41
N ALA A 54 1.26 23.26 6.88
CA ALA A 54 2.16 22.65 7.86
C ALA A 54 1.44 22.42 9.20
N GLY A 55 0.71 23.44 9.68
CA GLY A 55 -0.09 23.31 10.89
C GLY A 55 -1.25 22.33 10.73
N VAL A 56 -1.85 22.20 9.55
CA VAL A 56 -2.84 21.14 9.27
C VAL A 56 -2.21 19.76 9.38
N ALA A 57 -1.05 19.54 8.74
CA ALA A 57 -0.35 18.26 8.78
C ALA A 57 0.05 17.86 10.21
N GLN A 58 0.51 18.83 11.00
CA GLN A 58 0.84 18.62 12.41
C GLN A 58 -0.41 18.21 13.22
N SER A 59 -1.50 18.96 13.11
CA SER A 59 -2.74 18.66 13.86
C SER A 59 -3.34 17.30 13.46
N LEU A 60 -3.26 16.93 12.17
CA LEU A 60 -3.70 15.60 11.72
C LEU A 60 -2.82 14.48 12.26
N ARG A 61 -1.50 14.69 12.33
CA ARG A 61 -0.56 13.72 12.92
C ARG A 61 -0.81 13.53 14.41
N GLU A 62 -0.94 14.63 15.17
CA GLU A 62 -1.22 14.59 16.61
C GLU A 62 -2.49 13.81 16.90
N TRP A 63 -3.58 14.14 16.19
CA TRP A 63 -4.83 13.39 16.28
C TRP A 63 -4.68 11.90 15.95
N PHE A 64 -3.98 11.58 14.86
CA PHE A 64 -3.78 10.21 14.44
C PHE A 64 -3.07 9.41 15.55
N CYS A 65 -2.02 9.99 16.13
CA CYS A 65 -1.27 9.41 17.24
C CYS A 65 -2.11 9.23 18.51
N GLU A 66 -3.01 10.17 18.81
CA GLU A 66 -3.86 10.10 20.01
C GLU A 66 -5.07 9.17 19.86
N THR A 67 -5.67 9.14 18.66
CA THR A 67 -7.01 8.57 18.46
C THR A 67 -6.98 7.25 17.68
N VAL A 68 -6.05 7.11 16.74
CA VAL A 68 -6.03 5.99 15.78
C VAL A 68 -4.98 4.97 16.17
N THR A 69 -3.85 5.37 16.78
CA THR A 69 -2.81 4.43 17.24
C THR A 69 -3.34 3.34 18.16
N SER A 70 -4.32 3.65 19.03
CA SER A 70 -4.97 2.65 19.91
C SER A 70 -5.89 1.67 19.18
N ARG A 71 -6.20 1.89 17.90
CA ARG A 71 -7.02 1.01 17.06
C ARG A 71 -6.20 0.04 16.22
N PHE A 72 -4.87 0.20 16.21
CA PHE A 72 -3.96 -0.73 15.55
C PHE A 72 -3.52 -1.83 16.51
N PHE A 73 -2.88 -2.87 15.95
CA PHE A 73 -2.33 -3.96 16.75
C PHE A 73 -1.33 -3.42 17.76
N GLU A 74 -1.43 -3.88 19.01
CA GLU A 74 -0.59 -3.45 20.13
C GLU A 74 0.91 -3.47 19.79
N GLY A 75 1.34 -4.47 19.03
CA GLY A 75 2.73 -4.61 18.58
C GLY A 75 3.30 -3.45 17.75
N THR A 76 2.43 -2.69 17.07
CA THR A 76 2.84 -1.51 16.27
C THR A 76 2.83 -0.21 17.07
N ALA A 77 2.13 -0.18 18.20
CA ALA A 77 1.93 0.99 19.03
C ALA A 77 2.76 0.96 20.32
N SER A 78 3.20 -0.23 20.75
CA SER A 78 3.93 -0.42 22.00
C SER A 78 5.44 -0.28 21.81
N ALA A 79 6.04 0.62 22.60
CA ALA A 79 7.49 0.75 22.68
C ALA A 79 8.17 -0.48 23.30
N GLU A 80 7.41 -1.37 23.96
CA GLU A 80 7.97 -2.57 24.60
C GLU A 80 8.12 -3.73 23.61
N THR A 81 7.37 -3.74 22.51
CA THR A 81 7.38 -4.85 21.53
C THR A 81 8.77 -5.13 20.95
N PRO A 82 9.54 -4.13 20.47
CA PRO A 82 10.90 -4.37 20.00
C PRO A 82 11.84 -4.92 21.09
N VAL A 83 11.63 -4.52 22.34
CA VAL A 83 12.41 -5.00 23.49
C VAL A 83 12.14 -6.48 23.72
N TYR A 84 10.86 -6.88 23.83
CA TYR A 84 10.49 -8.28 24.00
C TYR A 84 10.96 -9.15 22.82
N VAL A 85 10.84 -8.66 21.58
CA VAL A 85 11.35 -9.40 20.41
C VAL A 85 12.87 -9.56 20.49
N GLY A 86 13.62 -8.55 20.91
CA GLY A 86 15.08 -8.65 21.07
C GLY A 86 15.53 -9.55 22.22
N GLU A 87 14.75 -9.62 23.29
CA GLU A 87 15.04 -10.47 24.46
C GLU A 87 14.73 -11.94 24.20
N TYR A 88 13.58 -12.24 23.59
CA TYR A 88 13.09 -13.61 23.47
C TYR A 88 13.22 -14.21 22.06
N PHE A 89 13.36 -13.38 21.02
CA PHE A 89 13.36 -13.79 19.60
C PHE A 89 14.50 -13.12 18.81
N ARG A 90 15.72 -13.16 19.36
CA ARG A 90 16.89 -12.49 18.78
C ARG A 90 17.16 -12.85 17.31
N GLU A 91 17.07 -14.14 16.95
CA GLU A 91 17.27 -14.58 15.56
C GLU A 91 16.23 -13.96 14.61
N THR A 92 14.97 -13.89 15.04
CA THR A 92 13.90 -13.22 14.28
C THR A 92 14.19 -11.74 14.10
N LEU A 93 14.67 -11.06 15.15
CA LEU A 93 15.06 -9.66 15.07
C LEU A 93 16.18 -9.45 14.04
N ASP A 94 17.22 -10.28 14.08
CA ASP A 94 18.35 -10.21 13.15
C ASP A 94 17.87 -10.42 11.70
N HIS A 95 16.94 -11.35 11.46
CA HIS A 95 16.35 -11.58 10.15
C HIS A 95 15.50 -10.39 9.66
N ILE A 96 14.70 -9.78 10.53
CA ILE A 96 13.89 -8.59 10.19
C ILE A 96 14.82 -7.43 9.81
N VAL A 97 15.86 -7.17 10.62
CA VAL A 97 16.82 -6.10 10.35
C VAL A 97 17.56 -6.35 9.03
N ALA A 98 18.02 -7.58 8.78
CA ALA A 98 18.67 -7.93 7.53
C ALA A 98 17.74 -7.74 6.31
N ALA A 99 16.48 -8.16 6.40
CA ALA A 99 15.50 -7.96 5.35
C ALA A 99 15.21 -6.47 5.09
N ALA A 100 15.13 -5.65 6.14
CA ALA A 100 14.94 -4.21 6.02
C ALA A 100 16.13 -3.51 5.33
N GLU A 101 17.37 -3.91 5.65
CA GLU A 101 18.56 -3.38 4.96
C GLU A 101 18.61 -3.77 3.48
N GLU A 102 18.20 -4.99 3.13
CA GLU A 102 18.11 -5.41 1.73
C GLU A 102 17.01 -4.64 0.98
N ALA A 103 15.84 -4.46 1.60
CA ALA A 103 14.75 -3.67 1.03
C ALA A 103 15.18 -2.22 0.80
N ARG A 104 15.94 -1.62 1.72
CA ARG A 104 16.53 -0.27 1.56
C ARG A 104 17.47 -0.17 0.36
N ARG A 105 18.08 -1.29 -0.05
CA ARG A 105 18.94 -1.40 -1.24
C ARG A 105 18.18 -1.80 -2.50
N GLY A 106 16.84 -1.82 -2.46
CA GLY A 106 15.99 -2.23 -3.59
C GLY A 106 16.02 -3.73 -3.88
N ARG A 107 16.34 -4.56 -2.89
CA ARG A 107 16.39 -6.02 -3.01
C ARG A 107 15.38 -6.70 -2.09
N PHE A 108 14.62 -7.65 -2.63
CA PHE A 108 13.48 -8.23 -1.92
C PHE A 108 13.52 -9.75 -1.92
N CYS A 109 13.27 -10.35 -0.76
CA CYS A 109 13.08 -11.79 -0.64
C CYS A 109 11.60 -12.13 -0.89
N LEU A 110 11.26 -12.72 -2.03
CA LEU A 110 9.88 -12.98 -2.44
C LEU A 110 9.75 -14.41 -2.97
N LEU A 111 8.68 -15.11 -2.58
CA LEU A 111 8.35 -16.46 -3.09
C LEU A 111 9.50 -17.48 -2.96
N GLY A 112 10.38 -17.31 -1.96
CA GLY A 112 11.57 -18.16 -1.76
C GLY A 112 12.81 -17.74 -2.56
N TYR A 113 12.69 -16.75 -3.45
CA TYR A 113 13.84 -16.14 -4.11
C TYR A 113 14.52 -15.14 -3.17
N PRO A 114 15.83 -15.30 -2.89
CA PRO A 114 16.55 -14.34 -2.09
C PRO A 114 16.93 -13.12 -2.95
N ALA A 115 16.81 -11.91 -2.36
CA ALA A 115 17.41 -10.68 -2.86
C ALA A 115 17.11 -10.32 -4.34
N LEU A 116 15.87 -10.51 -4.81
CA LEU A 116 15.44 -10.09 -6.15
C LEU A 116 15.62 -8.57 -6.33
N SER A 117 16.26 -8.17 -7.42
CA SER A 117 16.43 -6.76 -7.80
C SER A 117 15.46 -6.41 -8.93
N PHE A 118 14.73 -5.32 -8.74
CA PHE A 118 13.72 -4.83 -9.68
C PHE A 118 14.19 -3.58 -10.44
N GLY A 119 15.51 -3.35 -10.48
CA GLY A 119 16.11 -2.14 -11.02
C GLY A 119 16.38 -1.07 -9.96
N ASP A 120 17.10 -0.03 -10.38
CA ASP A 120 17.42 1.16 -9.58
C ASP A 120 17.15 2.42 -10.42
N PRO A 121 16.05 3.16 -10.19
CA PRO A 121 15.04 2.93 -9.15
C PRO A 121 14.19 1.67 -9.38
N VAL A 122 13.52 1.18 -8.33
CA VAL A 122 12.64 0.00 -8.40
C VAL A 122 11.55 0.18 -9.46
N ASP A 123 11.54 -0.71 -10.47
CA ASP A 123 10.46 -0.79 -11.46
C ASP A 123 9.36 -1.72 -10.93
N TRP A 124 8.27 -1.11 -10.47
CA TRP A 124 7.10 -1.79 -9.92
C TRP A 124 6.33 -2.68 -10.91
N HIS A 125 6.75 -2.68 -12.18
CA HIS A 125 6.16 -3.47 -13.26
C HIS A 125 7.12 -4.54 -13.80
N LEU A 126 8.37 -4.56 -13.35
CA LEU A 126 9.38 -5.50 -13.82
C LEU A 126 9.23 -6.86 -13.13
N ASP A 127 9.15 -7.93 -13.91
CA ASP A 127 9.46 -9.27 -13.44
C ASP A 127 10.97 -9.53 -13.65
N PRO A 128 11.78 -9.60 -12.58
CA PRO A 128 13.21 -9.79 -12.69
C PRO A 128 13.61 -11.20 -13.14
N LEU A 129 12.71 -12.18 -13.09
CA LEU A 129 13.01 -13.55 -13.53
C LEU A 129 13.00 -13.68 -15.04
N SER A 130 12.01 -13.06 -15.70
CA SER A 130 11.91 -13.05 -17.16
C SER A 130 12.47 -11.80 -17.82
N GLY A 131 12.76 -10.74 -17.05
CA GLY A 131 13.15 -9.42 -17.55
C GLY A 131 12.01 -8.67 -18.24
N ARG A 132 10.76 -9.16 -18.14
CA ARG A 132 9.61 -8.56 -18.80
C ARG A 132 8.96 -7.51 -17.92
N ARG A 133 8.40 -6.49 -18.55
CA ARG A 133 7.71 -5.41 -17.87
C ARG A 133 6.22 -5.45 -18.18
N ALA A 134 5.40 -5.56 -17.14
CA ALA A 134 3.95 -5.57 -17.29
C ALA A 134 3.44 -4.23 -17.86
N PRO A 135 2.50 -4.25 -18.82
CA PRO A 135 1.99 -3.04 -19.45
C PRO A 135 1.18 -2.19 -18.46
N LEU A 136 1.21 -0.87 -18.66
CA LEU A 136 0.38 0.10 -17.95
C LEU A 136 -1.05 0.08 -18.51
N ALA A 137 -1.76 -1.01 -18.28
CA ALA A 137 -3.15 -1.19 -18.69
C ALA A 137 -4.04 -1.40 -17.46
N HIS A 138 -5.34 -1.09 -17.60
CA HIS A 138 -6.30 -1.35 -16.54
C HIS A 138 -6.35 -2.86 -16.26
N TRP A 139 -6.40 -3.27 -14.98
CA TRP A 139 -6.31 -4.69 -14.57
C TRP A 139 -7.29 -5.61 -15.33
N SER A 140 -8.49 -5.12 -15.64
CA SER A 140 -9.51 -5.87 -16.38
C SER A 140 -9.25 -6.00 -17.89
N GLN A 141 -8.23 -5.34 -18.43
CA GLN A 141 -7.75 -5.50 -19.81
C GLN A 141 -6.57 -6.49 -19.89
N LEU A 142 -5.95 -6.81 -18.75
CA LEU A 142 -4.97 -7.87 -18.63
C LEU A 142 -5.72 -9.21 -18.67
N ASN A 143 -6.02 -9.68 -19.89
CA ASN A 143 -6.52 -11.03 -20.09
C ASN A 143 -5.49 -12.01 -19.54
N ARG A 144 -5.93 -12.85 -18.59
CA ARG A 144 -5.24 -14.03 -18.03
C ARG A 144 -3.72 -13.97 -18.23
N PRO A 145 -2.95 -13.48 -17.24
CA PRO A 145 -1.59 -12.98 -17.44
C PRO A 145 -0.77 -13.92 -18.30
N ASP A 146 -0.60 -13.52 -19.56
CA ASP A 146 0.19 -14.22 -20.55
C ASP A 146 1.66 -14.07 -20.14
N PRO A 147 2.37 -15.17 -19.80
CA PRO A 147 3.76 -15.10 -19.38
C PRO A 147 4.67 -14.44 -20.43
N GLU A 148 4.32 -14.52 -21.72
CA GLU A 148 5.04 -13.83 -22.78
C GLU A 148 4.81 -12.30 -22.74
N LEU A 149 3.68 -11.83 -22.24
CA LEU A 149 3.38 -10.41 -22.16
C LEU A 149 3.90 -9.78 -20.86
N VAL A 150 3.69 -10.46 -19.72
CA VAL A 150 3.89 -9.87 -18.38
C VAL A 150 4.93 -10.57 -17.51
N GLY A 151 5.50 -11.69 -17.98
CA GLY A 151 6.36 -12.53 -17.14
C GLY A 151 5.59 -13.25 -16.04
N ASP A 152 6.28 -13.60 -14.95
CA ASP A 152 5.62 -14.12 -13.74
C ASP A 152 4.96 -12.98 -12.96
N CYS A 153 3.66 -12.78 -13.20
CA CYS A 153 2.89 -11.74 -12.54
C CYS A 153 2.84 -11.90 -11.02
N LYS A 154 3.09 -13.10 -10.46
CA LYS A 154 3.10 -13.30 -9.01
C LYS A 154 4.25 -12.59 -8.35
N VAL A 155 5.43 -12.56 -8.98
CA VAL A 155 6.61 -11.87 -8.45
C VAL A 155 6.31 -10.37 -8.33
N VAL A 156 5.74 -9.78 -9.39
CA VAL A 156 5.33 -8.37 -9.42
C VAL A 156 4.22 -8.09 -8.39
N TRP A 157 3.25 -9.00 -8.23
CA TRP A 157 2.19 -8.82 -7.23
C TRP A 157 2.71 -8.89 -5.80
N GLU A 158 3.58 -9.85 -5.48
CA GLU A 158 4.18 -9.97 -4.15
C GLU A 158 5.10 -8.80 -3.81
N LEU A 159 5.73 -8.19 -4.84
CA LEU A 159 6.38 -6.90 -4.68
C LEU A 159 5.35 -5.84 -4.25
N ASN A 160 4.28 -5.67 -5.02
CA ASN A 160 3.28 -4.62 -4.75
C ASN A 160 2.44 -4.84 -3.47
N ARG A 161 2.60 -5.97 -2.76
CA ARG A 161 2.02 -6.20 -1.42
C ARG A 161 2.77 -5.50 -0.30
N HIS A 162 3.99 -5.00 -0.54
CA HIS A 162 4.78 -4.25 0.45
C HIS A 162 4.96 -4.98 1.79
N GLN A 163 5.04 -6.31 1.77
CA GLN A 163 5.11 -7.14 2.98
C GLN A 163 6.37 -6.91 3.83
N TRP A 164 7.40 -6.32 3.25
CA TRP A 164 8.65 -5.92 3.93
C TRP A 164 8.57 -4.61 4.71
N LEU A 165 7.41 -3.92 4.71
CA LEU A 165 7.19 -2.73 5.53
C LEU A 165 6.67 -3.04 6.94
N VAL A 166 6.40 -4.32 7.23
CA VAL A 166 5.82 -4.79 8.49
C VAL A 166 6.89 -5.46 9.35
#